data_AF-F8JDB9-F1
#
_entry.id   AF-F8JDB9-F1
#
_cell.length_a   1.000
_cell.length_b   1.000
_cell.length_c   1.000
_cell.angle_alpha   90.00
_cell.angle_beta   90.00
_cell.angle_gamma   90.00
#
_symmetry.space_group_name_H-M   'P 1'
#
loop_
_entity.id
_entity.type
_entity.pdbx_description
1 polymer ?
#
loop_
_entity_poly.entity_id
_entity_poly.type
_entity_poly.pdbx_seq_one_letter_code
_entity_poly.pdbx_strand_id
1 'polypeptide(L)'
;MSTLQASAQNQLRQFVEQIERLEEEKKQLAADIRDKYTEAKAVGFDVKALRQIVRLRKKSNQERQEEESILEVYMHALGMLDQAPNTEALADAMMAAE
;
A
#
# COMPACT_ATOMS: atom_id res chain seq x y z
N MET A 1 12.11 42.71 -16.26
CA MET A 1 11.50 42.04 -15.09
C MET A 1 10.05 42.53 -15.01
N SER A 2 9.08 41.73 -15.42
CA SER A 2 7.66 42.09 -15.23
C SER A 2 7.31 41.92 -13.76
N THR A 3 6.89 42.99 -13.09
CA THR A 3 6.40 42.93 -11.71
C THR A 3 4.93 42.51 -11.70
N LEU A 4 4.56 41.54 -10.86
CA LEU A 4 3.17 41.14 -10.63
C LEU A 4 2.30 42.34 -10.23
N GLN A 5 1.11 42.46 -10.80
CA GLN A 5 0.13 43.46 -10.36
C GLN A 5 -0.25 43.23 -8.89
N ALA A 6 -0.60 44.29 -8.16
CA ALA A 6 -0.90 44.23 -6.72
C ALA A 6 -2.02 43.23 -6.38
N SER A 7 -3.04 43.08 -7.24
CA SER A 7 -4.09 42.07 -7.09
C SER A 7 -3.53 40.64 -7.12
N ALA A 8 -2.62 40.36 -8.05
CA ALA A 8 -1.97 39.06 -8.17
C ALA A 8 -1.04 38.77 -6.98
N GLN A 9 -0.37 39.79 -6.43
CA GLN A 9 0.43 39.66 -5.22
C GLN A 9 -0.42 39.30 -4.00
N ASN A 10 -1.60 39.91 -3.86
CA ASN A 10 -2.53 39.62 -2.77
C ASN A 10 -3.11 38.20 -2.89
N GLN A 11 -3.49 37.76 -4.09
CA GLN A 11 -3.94 36.39 -4.33
C GLN A 11 -2.84 35.36 -4.01
N LEU A 12 -1.59 35.64 -4.43
CA LEU A 12 -0.46 34.79 -4.11
C LEU A 12 -0.28 34.64 -2.59
N ARG A 13 -0.33 35.75 -1.84
CA ARG A 13 -0.25 35.72 -0.38
C ARG A 13 -1.35 34.86 0.24
N GLN A 14 -2.59 35.02 -0.22
CA GLN A 14 -3.71 34.20 0.27
C GLN A 14 -3.53 32.71 -0.02
N PHE A 15 -3.02 32.33 -1.20
CA PHE A 15 -2.73 30.93 -1.51
C PHE A 15 -1.63 30.38 -0.60
N VAL A 16 -0.54 31.13 -0.39
CA VAL A 16 0.56 30.71 0.49
C VAL A 16 0.05 30.48 1.92
N GLU A 17 -0.67 31.45 2.49
CA GLU A 17 -1.23 31.34 3.85
C GLU A 17 -2.18 30.14 4.00
N GLN A 18 -3.00 29.86 2.99
CA GLN A 18 -3.88 28.69 2.99
C GLN A 18 -3.10 27.37 2.90
N ILE A 19 -2.07 27.30 2.06
CA ILE A 19 -1.22 26.11 1.91
C ILE A 19 -0.45 25.84 3.19
N GLU A 20 0.12 26.86 3.83
CA GLU A 20 0.84 26.71 5.10
C GLU A 20 -0.06 26.16 6.21
N ARG A 21 -1.30 26.67 6.30
CA ARG A 21 -2.29 26.12 7.24
C ARG A 21 -2.58 24.64 6.95
N LEU A 22 -2.80 24.29 5.68
CA LEU A 22 -3.07 22.90 5.27
C LEU A 22 -1.88 21.96 5.54
N GLU A 23 -0.64 22.42 5.36
CA GLU A 23 0.55 21.63 5.68
C GLU A 23 0.70 21.40 7.18
N GLU A 24 0.36 22.38 8.03
CA GLU A 24 0.35 22.17 9.48
C GLU A 24 -0.77 21.20 9.90
N GLU A 25 -1.99 21.33 9.36
CA GLU A 25 -3.09 20.38 9.60
C GLU A 25 -2.69 18.95 9.20
N LYS A 26 -2.07 18.78 8.02
CA LYS A 26 -1.56 17.49 7.53
C LYS A 26 -0.48 16.93 8.45
N LYS A 27 0.40 17.76 9.01
CA LYS A 27 1.43 17.33 9.96
C LYS A 27 0.82 16.85 11.27
N GLN A 28 -0.20 17.53 11.79
CA GLN A 28 -0.94 17.10 12.99
C GLN A 28 -1.63 15.75 12.74
N LEU A 29 -2.36 15.62 11.62
CA LEU A 29 -2.98 14.34 11.23
C LEU A 29 -1.95 13.21 11.07
N ALA A 30 -0.77 13.51 10.51
CA ALA A 30 0.31 12.55 10.39
C ALA A 30 0.92 12.17 11.76
N ALA A 31 0.88 13.05 12.76
CA ALA A 31 1.23 12.72 14.15
C ALA A 31 0.17 11.78 14.76
N ASP A 32 -1.10 12.12 14.66
CA ASP A 32 -2.20 11.30 15.18
C ASP A 32 -2.19 9.88 14.61
N ILE A 33 -1.95 9.74 13.30
CA ILE A 33 -1.81 8.43 12.64
C ILE A 33 -0.61 7.65 13.20
N ARG A 34 0.53 8.32 13.46
CA ARG A 34 1.70 7.66 14.06
C ARG A 34 1.40 7.18 15.47
N ASP A 35 0.70 7.98 16.26
CA ASP A 35 0.34 7.64 17.63
C ASP A 35 -0.61 6.43 17.67
N LYS A 36 -1.55 6.33 16.73
CA LYS A 36 -2.39 5.13 16.58
C LYS A 36 -1.60 3.87 16.25
N TYR A 37 -0.58 3.96 15.40
CA TYR A 37 0.31 2.82 15.16
C TYR A 37 1.15 2.46 16.38
N THR A 38 1.60 3.46 17.14
CA THR A 38 2.32 3.24 18.40
C THR A 38 1.45 2.56 19.45
N GLU A 39 0.20 3.01 19.59
CA GLU A 39 -0.81 2.39 20.47
C GLU A 39 -1.06 0.93 20.08
N ALA A 40 -1.28 0.66 18.78
CA ALA A 40 -1.45 -0.71 18.29
C ALA A 40 -0.21 -1.60 18.58
N LYS A 41 1.00 -1.04 18.45
CA LYS A 41 2.23 -1.74 18.81
C LYS A 41 2.29 -2.08 20.30
N ALA A 42 1.89 -1.16 21.17
CA ALA A 42 1.88 -1.37 22.62
C ALA A 42 0.90 -2.49 23.03
N VAL A 43 -0.21 -2.64 22.31
CA VAL A 43 -1.17 -3.75 22.49
C VAL A 43 -0.64 -5.09 21.94
N GLY A 44 0.42 -5.07 21.13
CA GLY A 44 1.07 -6.27 20.58
C GLY A 44 0.80 -6.54 19.11
N PHE A 45 0.18 -5.62 18.37
CA PHE A 45 -0.01 -5.78 16.92
C PHE A 45 1.27 -5.46 16.12
N ASP A 46 1.46 -6.19 15.01
CA ASP A 46 2.51 -5.85 14.04
C ASP A 46 2.10 -4.64 13.17
N VAL A 47 2.78 -3.53 13.40
CA VAL A 47 2.60 -2.27 12.66
C VAL A 47 2.88 -2.42 11.16
N LYS A 48 3.80 -3.30 10.74
CA LYS A 48 4.09 -3.52 9.31
C LYS A 48 2.89 -4.16 8.62
N ALA A 49 2.34 -5.22 9.22
CA ALA A 49 1.14 -5.89 8.73
C ALA A 49 -0.05 -4.92 8.67
N LEU A 50 -0.27 -4.11 9.73
CA LEU A 50 -1.34 -3.10 9.74
C LEU A 50 -1.21 -2.07 8.61
N ARG A 51 0.01 -1.55 8.36
CA ARG A 51 0.26 -0.62 7.24
C ARG A 51 -0.05 -1.26 5.89
N GLN A 52 0.31 -2.52 5.71
CA GLN A 52 -0.01 -3.27 4.50
C GLN A 52 -1.51 -3.44 4.33
N ILE A 53 -2.24 -3.80 5.39
CA ILE A 53 -3.70 -3.92 5.38
C ILE A 53 -4.35 -2.58 5.01
N VAL A 54 -3.93 -1.46 5.63
CA VAL A 54 -4.46 -0.13 5.30
C VAL A 54 -4.20 0.22 3.83
N ARG A 55 -3.02 -0.11 3.29
CA ARG A 55 -2.71 0.09 1.87
C ARG A 55 -3.62 -0.74 0.96
N LEU A 56 -3.81 -2.03 1.29
CA LEU A 56 -4.68 -2.92 0.53
C LEU A 56 -6.14 -2.44 0.55
N ARG A 57 -6.62 -1.96 1.70
CA ARG A 57 -7.99 -1.43 1.85
C ARG A 57 -8.26 -0.14 1.08
N LYS A 58 -7.22 0.57 0.63
CA LYS A 58 -7.37 1.74 -0.25
C LYS A 58 -7.58 1.37 -1.71
N LYS A 59 -7.23 0.15 -2.11
CA LYS A 59 -7.41 -0.35 -3.48
C LYS A 59 -8.83 -0.90 -3.65
N SER A 60 -9.37 -0.80 -4.85
CA SER A 60 -10.63 -1.45 -5.20
C SER A 60 -10.48 -2.98 -5.17
N ASN A 61 -11.60 -3.71 -5.10
CA ASN A 61 -11.56 -5.17 -5.17
C ASN A 61 -10.93 -5.66 -6.49
N GLN A 62 -11.23 -4.96 -7.58
CA GLN A 62 -10.74 -5.32 -8.91
C GLN A 62 -9.23 -5.11 -9.04
N GLU A 63 -8.71 -3.95 -8.63
CA GLU A 63 -7.26 -3.70 -8.63
C GLU A 63 -6.51 -4.71 -7.75
N ARG A 64 -7.09 -5.11 -6.61
CA ARG A 64 -6.48 -6.15 -5.77
C ARG A 64 -6.43 -7.50 -6.48
N GLN A 65 -7.52 -7.91 -7.11
CA GLN A 65 -7.59 -9.18 -7.81
C GLN A 65 -6.60 -9.24 -8.98
N GLU A 66 -6.52 -8.17 -9.77
CA GLU A 66 -5.59 -8.06 -10.90
C GLU A 66 -4.13 -8.12 -10.43
N GLU A 67 -3.78 -7.36 -9.38
CA GLU A 67 -2.44 -7.43 -8.80
C GLU A 67 -2.11 -8.80 -8.22
N GLU A 68 -3.03 -9.42 -7.48
CA GLU A 68 -2.85 -10.76 -6.90
C GLU A 68 -2.62 -11.81 -8.01
N SER A 69 -3.39 -11.78 -9.10
CA SER A 69 -3.20 -12.70 -10.23
C SER A 69 -1.83 -12.55 -10.90
N ILE A 70 -1.34 -11.32 -11.09
CA ILE A 70 0.00 -11.08 -11.64
C ILE A 70 1.08 -11.60 -10.69
N LEU A 71 0.91 -11.34 -9.39
CA LEU A 71 1.85 -11.71 -8.36
C LEU A 71 1.94 -13.24 -8.21
N GLU A 72 0.81 -13.92 -8.31
CA GLU A 72 0.69 -15.39 -8.33
C GLU A 72 1.47 -15.99 -9.50
N VAL A 73 1.29 -15.45 -10.73
CA VAL A 73 2.04 -15.90 -11.91
C VAL A 73 3.56 -15.79 -11.71
N TYR A 74 4.02 -14.67 -11.14
CA TYR A 74 5.44 -14.48 -10.85
C TYR A 74 5.96 -15.38 -9.73
N MET A 75 5.19 -15.56 -8.65
CA MET A 75 5.58 -16.46 -7.57
C MET A 75 5.65 -17.91 -8.03
N HIS A 76 4.72 -18.34 -8.90
CA HIS A 76 4.77 -19.65 -9.55
C HIS A 76 6.03 -19.80 -10.41
N ALA A 77 6.35 -18.81 -11.25
CA ALA A 77 7.55 -18.82 -12.07
C ALA A 77 8.85 -18.85 -11.26
N LEU A 78 8.84 -18.29 -10.04
CA LEU A 78 9.97 -18.30 -9.11
C LEU A 78 10.01 -19.54 -8.19
N GLY A 79 9.05 -20.47 -8.32
CA GLY A 79 8.96 -21.65 -7.45
C GLY A 79 8.65 -21.32 -5.99
N MET A 80 8.06 -20.15 -5.72
CA MET A 80 7.71 -19.67 -4.37
C MET A 80 6.32 -20.11 -3.91
N LEU A 81 5.50 -20.63 -4.81
CA LEU A 81 4.27 -21.34 -4.49
C LEU A 81 4.60 -22.82 -4.56
N ASP A 82 4.32 -23.56 -3.47
CA ASP A 82 4.45 -25.01 -3.45
C ASP A 82 3.76 -25.54 -4.69
N GLN A 83 4.50 -26.31 -5.50
CA GLN A 83 3.91 -27.07 -6.58
C GLN A 83 2.73 -27.82 -5.98
N ALA A 84 1.51 -27.55 -6.47
CA ALA A 84 0.41 -28.51 -6.34
C ALA A 84 1.01 -29.90 -6.60
N PRO A 85 0.70 -30.91 -5.76
CA PRO A 85 1.48 -32.13 -5.63
C PRO A 85 1.91 -32.60 -7.01
N ASN A 86 3.23 -32.61 -7.24
CA ASN A 86 3.89 -32.90 -8.50
C ASN A 86 3.02 -33.88 -9.30
N THR A 87 2.31 -33.39 -10.33
CA THR A 87 1.43 -34.25 -11.14
C THR A 87 2.24 -35.37 -11.80
N GLU A 88 3.55 -35.16 -11.98
CA GLU A 88 4.53 -36.19 -12.34
C GLU A 88 4.70 -37.26 -11.24
N ALA A 89 4.78 -36.88 -9.95
CA ALA A 89 4.88 -37.85 -8.85
C ALA A 89 3.59 -38.65 -8.64
N LEU A 90 2.43 -38.05 -8.93
CA LEU A 90 1.14 -38.75 -8.94
C LEU A 90 1.05 -39.74 -10.12
N ALA A 91 1.56 -39.37 -11.30
CA ALA A 91 1.62 -40.27 -12.46
C ALA A 91 2.62 -41.42 -12.24
N ASP A 92 3.80 -41.14 -11.68
CA ASP A 92 4.82 -42.14 -11.37
C ASP A 92 4.35 -43.12 -10.29
N ALA A 93 3.65 -42.64 -9.25
CA ALA A 93 3.06 -43.49 -8.22
C ALA A 93 1.92 -44.36 -8.74
N MET A 94 1.19 -43.91 -9.78
CA MET A 94 0.13 -44.69 -10.42
C MET A 94 0.68 -45.74 -11.41
N MET A 95 1.80 -45.47 -12.09
CA MET A 95 2.46 -46.46 -12.97
C MET A 95 3.28 -47.51 -12.21
N ALA A 96 3.79 -47.20 -11.01
CA ALA A 96 4.51 -48.15 -10.18
C ALA A 96 3.60 -49.13 -9.40
N ALA A 97 2.28 -48.95 -9.47
CA ALA A 97 1.28 -49.77 -8.80
C ALA A 97 0.63 -50.85 -9.71
N GLU A 98 1.08 -50.98 -10.97
CA GLU A 98 0.85 -52.15 -11.84
C GLU A 98 2.02 -53.14 -11.76
#